data_AF-A0A3D5THQ2-F1
#
_entry.id   AF-A0A3D5THQ2-F1
#
_cell.length_a   1.000
_cell.length_b   1.000
_cell.length_c   1.000
_cell.angle_alpha   90.00
_cell.angle_beta   90.00
_cell.angle_gamma   90.00
#
_symmetry.space_group_name_H-M   'P 1'
#
loop_
_entity.id
_entity.type
_entity.pdbx_description
1 polymer ?
#
loop_
_entity_poly.entity_id
_entity_poly.type
_entity_poly.pdbx_seq_one_letter_code
_entity_poly.pdbx_strand_id
1 'polypeptide(L)'
;MRLLKCPKCGEMFSDTYKTCPFCQEDEERHSSKPVKSAGHRTGGGRAKPKVGGGVVIVCLVLVLGLAAYTIFGNQITAFFTGEKDAPTPEPAVLTMNKTSVELTVGSSFALTVSGADKVAFSSSDEAVATVSANGTVQAVSTGSAVITASAADTTATCRVAVTAAVDQPTDPVTPDVPSDLVIYSAYGKNVVTDVTIKAGEEALMEVQGTDSTVTWSIADSSIATVDSSGMVKGVASGETTLTATVDGQTLTCIVRVNVKVN
;
A
#
# COMPACT_ATOMS: atom_id res chain seq x y z
N MET A 1 -37.41 -25.66 -18.12
CA MET A 1 -38.28 -24.58 -18.63
C MET A 1 -37.48 -23.84 -19.68
N ARG A 2 -37.85 -23.97 -20.96
CA ARG A 2 -37.22 -23.22 -22.04
C ARG A 2 -38.12 -22.05 -22.42
N LEU A 3 -37.52 -20.88 -22.63
CA LEU A 3 -38.24 -19.71 -23.10
C LEU A 3 -38.23 -19.71 -24.63
N LEU A 4 -39.42 -19.60 -25.22
CA LEU A 4 -39.65 -19.50 -26.66
C LEU A 4 -39.96 -18.04 -27.00
N LYS A 5 -39.45 -17.55 -28.13
CA LYS A 5 -39.75 -16.20 -28.63
C LYS A 5 -40.99 -16.25 -29.52
N CYS A 6 -42.02 -15.46 -29.19
CA CYS A 6 -43.24 -15.41 -29.98
C CYS A 6 -43.00 -14.75 -31.34
N PRO A 7 -43.40 -15.37 -32.47
CA PRO A 7 -43.19 -14.79 -33.80
C PRO A 7 -44.14 -13.63 -34.13
N LYS A 8 -45.23 -13.43 -33.36
CA LYS A 8 -46.18 -12.33 -33.55
C LYS A 8 -45.75 -11.05 -32.82
N CYS A 9 -45.49 -11.13 -31.51
CA CYS A 9 -45.16 -9.97 -30.68
C CYS A 9 -43.68 -9.85 -30.31
N GLY A 10 -42.87 -10.88 -30.56
CA GLY A 10 -41.44 -10.86 -30.23
C GLY A 10 -41.11 -11.09 -28.75
N GLU A 11 -42.10 -11.25 -27.87
CA GLU A 11 -41.86 -11.50 -26.45
C GLU A 11 -41.48 -12.95 -26.14
N MET A 12 -40.72 -13.15 -25.07
CA MET A 12 -40.26 -14.46 -24.59
C MET A 12 -41.28 -15.04 -23.61
N PHE A 13 -41.77 -16.26 -23.85
CA PHE A 13 -42.72 -16.94 -22.97
C PHE A 13 -42.32 -18.40 -22.73
N SER A 14 -42.83 -19.01 -21.66
CA SER A 14 -42.46 -20.39 -21.29
C SER A 14 -43.05 -21.43 -22.26
N ASP A 15 -42.27 -22.46 -22.60
CA ASP A 15 -42.67 -23.64 -23.38
C ASP A 15 -43.81 -24.46 -22.78
N THR A 16 -44.18 -24.15 -21.54
CA THR A 16 -45.31 -24.74 -20.82
C THR A 16 -46.66 -24.22 -21.33
N TYR A 17 -46.68 -23.06 -22.00
CA TYR A 17 -47.88 -22.49 -22.60
C TYR A 17 -47.99 -22.91 -24.07
N LYS A 18 -49.17 -23.37 -24.46
CA LYS A 18 -49.45 -23.85 -25.82
C LYS A 18 -49.51 -22.71 -26.85
N THR A 19 -49.81 -21.50 -26.40
CA THR A 19 -49.89 -20.25 -27.18
C THR A 19 -49.34 -19.09 -26.36
N CYS A 20 -48.84 -18.04 -27.02
CA CYS A 20 -48.29 -16.86 -26.36
C CYS A 20 -49.40 -16.12 -25.57
N PRO A 21 -49.32 -16.02 -24.24
CA PRO A 21 -50.37 -15.41 -23.41
C PRO A 21 -50.61 -13.94 -23.76
N PHE A 22 -49.54 -13.21 -24.11
CA PHE A 22 -49.57 -11.79 -24.41
C PHE A 22 -50.38 -11.47 -25.67
N CYS A 23 -50.27 -12.30 -26.73
CA CYS A 23 -51.08 -12.10 -27.94
C CYS A 23 -52.55 -12.48 -27.75
N GLN A 24 -52.84 -13.38 -26.81
CA GLN A 24 -54.21 -13.86 -26.58
C GLN A 24 -55.02 -12.81 -25.80
N GLU A 25 -54.41 -12.13 -24.83
CA GLU A 25 -55.05 -11.00 -24.12
C GLU A 25 -55.33 -9.81 -25.03
N ASP A 26 -54.46 -9.52 -26.01
CA ASP A 26 -54.68 -8.41 -26.94
C ASP A 26 -55.80 -8.73 -27.97
N GLU A 27 -55.94 -9.99 -28.41
CA GLU A 27 -57.09 -10.40 -29.24
C GLU A 27 -58.42 -10.35 -28.45
N GLU A 28 -58.40 -10.62 -27.14
CA GLU A 28 -59.59 -10.54 -26.28
C GLU A 28 -59.99 -9.10 -25.93
N ARG A 29 -59.03 -8.16 -25.79
CA ARG A 29 -59.36 -6.73 -25.58
C ARG A 29 -59.86 -6.02 -26.83
N HIS A 30 -59.47 -6.46 -28.03
CA HIS A 30 -59.83 -5.80 -29.29
C HIS A 30 -60.91 -6.52 -30.11
N SER A 31 -61.35 -7.70 -29.68
CA SER A 31 -62.50 -8.41 -30.26
C SER A 31 -63.81 -7.87 -29.67
N SER A 32 -64.64 -7.25 -30.51
CA SER A 32 -66.00 -6.82 -30.17
C SER A 32 -67.00 -7.98 -29.97
N LYS A 33 -66.52 -9.23 -29.84
CA LYS A 33 -67.37 -10.38 -29.56
C LYS A 33 -67.68 -10.44 -28.07
N PRO A 34 -68.96 -10.34 -27.66
CA PRO A 34 -69.33 -10.48 -26.26
C PRO A 34 -68.95 -11.88 -25.77
N VAL A 35 -68.17 -11.94 -24.69
CA VAL A 35 -67.94 -13.18 -23.95
C VAL A 35 -69.30 -13.68 -23.49
N LYS A 36 -69.78 -14.78 -24.07
CA LYS A 36 -71.00 -15.45 -23.62
C LYS A 36 -70.68 -16.09 -22.27
N SER A 37 -70.79 -15.33 -21.18
CA SER A 37 -71.00 -15.95 -19.88
C SER A 37 -72.38 -16.62 -19.93
N ALA A 38 -72.39 -17.94 -19.86
CA ALA A 38 -73.62 -18.70 -19.72
C ALA A 38 -74.22 -18.33 -18.35
N GLY A 39 -75.14 -17.36 -18.36
CA GLY A 39 -75.93 -17.02 -17.20
C GLY A 39 -76.70 -18.26 -16.75
N HIS A 40 -76.29 -18.82 -15.62
CA HIS A 40 -77.02 -19.90 -14.97
C HIS A 40 -78.37 -19.34 -14.52
N ARG A 41 -79.45 -19.76 -15.19
CA ARG A 41 -80.83 -19.45 -14.78
C ARG A 41 -81.19 -20.31 -13.56
N THR A 42 -81.08 -19.76 -12.35
CA THR A 42 -81.88 -20.25 -11.22
C THR A 42 -83.20 -19.50 -11.19
N GLY A 43 -84.21 -20.06 -11.86
CA GLY A 43 -85.60 -19.76 -11.52
C GLY A 43 -85.95 -20.50 -10.23
N GLY A 44 -86.44 -19.79 -9.21
CA GLY A 44 -86.97 -20.43 -8.02
C GLY A 44 -87.17 -19.49 -6.84
N GLY A 45 -88.39 -18.95 -6.72
CA GLY A 45 -88.99 -18.55 -5.44
C GLY A 45 -88.34 -17.39 -4.69
N ARG A 46 -88.99 -16.22 -4.70
CA ARG A 46 -88.79 -15.18 -3.67
C ARG A 46 -89.08 -15.77 -2.29
N ALA A 47 -88.05 -16.19 -1.55
CA ALA A 47 -88.12 -16.23 -0.10
C ALA A 47 -87.87 -14.80 0.41
N LYS A 48 -88.87 -14.21 1.06
CA LYS A 48 -88.73 -12.91 1.75
C LYS A 48 -87.52 -13.00 2.70
N PRO A 49 -86.48 -12.15 2.57
CA PRO A 49 -85.38 -12.17 3.52
C PRO A 49 -85.92 -11.77 4.89
N LYS A 50 -85.80 -12.67 5.87
CA LYS A 50 -86.08 -12.35 7.27
C LYS A 50 -85.11 -11.23 7.66
N VAL A 51 -85.67 -10.08 8.05
CA VAL A 51 -84.97 -8.82 8.36
C VAL A 51 -83.90 -8.94 9.46
N GLY A 52 -83.82 -10.10 10.15
CA GLY A 52 -82.77 -10.42 11.10
C GLY A 52 -81.48 -10.99 10.49
N GLY A 53 -81.47 -11.45 9.24
CA GLY A 53 -80.30 -12.13 8.66
C GLY A 53 -79.08 -11.22 8.50
N GLY A 54 -79.28 -10.02 7.94
CA GLY A 54 -78.21 -9.03 7.77
C GLY A 54 -77.65 -8.52 9.10
N VAL A 55 -78.54 -8.24 10.06
CA VAL A 55 -78.13 -7.81 11.41
C VAL A 55 -77.40 -8.94 12.14
N VAL A 56 -77.87 -10.19 12.06
CA VAL A 56 -77.20 -11.33 12.68
C VAL A 56 -75.86 -11.61 12.00
N ILE A 57 -75.74 -11.45 10.68
CA ILE A 57 -74.46 -11.58 9.96
C ILE A 57 -73.51 -10.46 10.38
N VAL A 58 -73.97 -9.21 10.48
CA VAL A 58 -73.16 -8.09 10.95
C VAL A 58 -72.73 -8.32 12.40
N CYS A 59 -73.62 -8.77 13.28
CA CYS A 59 -73.28 -9.14 14.65
C CYS A 59 -72.31 -10.32 14.70
N LEU A 60 -72.47 -11.34 13.86
CA LEU A 60 -71.54 -12.47 13.78
C LEU A 60 -70.16 -12.02 13.30
N VAL A 61 -70.10 -11.15 12.29
CA VAL A 61 -68.85 -10.58 11.78
C VAL A 61 -68.18 -9.69 12.83
N LEU A 62 -68.96 -8.91 13.59
CA LEU A 62 -68.44 -8.09 14.68
C LEU A 62 -67.95 -8.95 15.86
N VAL A 63 -68.67 -10.02 16.21
CA VAL A 63 -68.29 -10.94 17.28
C VAL A 63 -67.07 -11.77 16.89
N LEU A 64 -67.00 -12.26 15.64
CA LEU A 64 -65.82 -12.95 15.11
C LEU A 64 -64.63 -12.00 14.94
N GLY A 65 -64.87 -10.74 14.57
CA GLY A 65 -63.84 -9.70 14.52
C GLY A 65 -63.29 -9.34 15.90
N LEU A 66 -64.14 -9.23 16.92
CA LEU A 66 -63.74 -9.03 18.32
C LEU A 66 -63.05 -10.27 18.91
N ALA A 67 -63.51 -11.47 18.58
CA ALA A 67 -62.84 -12.72 18.96
C ALA A 67 -61.46 -12.82 18.29
N ALA A 68 -61.35 -12.51 16.99
CA ALA A 68 -60.08 -12.44 16.29
C ALA A 68 -59.18 -11.32 16.86
N TYR A 69 -59.74 -10.19 17.29
CA TYR A 69 -58.98 -9.11 17.93
C TYR A 69 -58.52 -9.48 19.35
N THR A 70 -59.25 -10.30 20.10
CA THR A 70 -58.79 -10.78 21.42
C THR A 70 -57.79 -11.93 21.31
N ILE A 71 -57.85 -12.74 20.26
CA ILE A 71 -56.91 -13.84 19.99
C ILE A 71 -55.63 -13.35 19.29
N PHE A 72 -55.75 -12.45 18.31
CA PHE A 72 -54.64 -11.96 17.49
C PHE A 72 -54.28 -10.49 17.75
N GLY A 73 -55.13 -9.66 18.35
CA GLY A 73 -54.92 -8.21 18.49
C GLY A 73 -53.63 -7.79 19.21
N ASN A 74 -53.11 -8.65 20.09
CA ASN A 74 -51.82 -8.45 20.74
C ASN A 74 -50.62 -9.01 19.95
N GLN A 75 -50.87 -9.78 18.88
CA GLN A 75 -49.85 -10.34 17.97
C GLN A 75 -49.75 -9.54 16.66
N ILE A 76 -50.81 -8.84 16.22
CA ILE A 76 -50.78 -8.03 14.98
C ILE A 76 -50.04 -6.71 15.14
N THR A 77 -49.83 -6.21 16.38
CA THR A 77 -49.03 -5.01 16.60
C THR A 77 -47.58 -5.25 16.19
N ALA A 78 -47.04 -6.45 16.44
CA ALA A 78 -45.69 -6.84 16.05
C ALA A 78 -45.52 -7.11 14.54
N PHE A 79 -46.61 -7.31 13.79
CA PHE A 79 -46.55 -7.56 12.34
C PHE A 79 -46.66 -6.28 11.48
N PHE A 80 -47.24 -5.19 12.00
CA PHE A 80 -47.43 -3.92 11.27
C PHE A 80 -46.58 -2.76 11.79
N THR A 81 -46.06 -2.83 13.01
CA THR A 81 -44.75 -2.22 13.22
C THR A 81 -43.79 -3.12 12.49
N GLY A 82 -43.36 -2.71 11.30
CA GLY A 82 -42.04 -3.15 10.87
C GLY A 82 -41.12 -2.84 12.04
N GLU A 83 -40.72 -3.88 12.77
CA GLU A 83 -39.39 -3.91 13.36
C GLU A 83 -38.50 -3.66 12.16
N LYS A 84 -38.28 -2.37 11.88
CA LYS A 84 -37.06 -1.90 11.27
C LYS A 84 -36.04 -2.53 12.19
N ASP A 85 -35.51 -3.67 11.79
CA ASP A 85 -34.37 -4.31 12.42
C ASP A 85 -33.48 -3.15 12.81
N ALA A 86 -33.41 -2.86 14.11
CA ALA A 86 -32.47 -1.88 14.61
C ALA A 86 -31.17 -2.33 13.98
N PRO A 87 -30.46 -1.45 13.21
CA PRO A 87 -29.37 -1.89 12.36
C PRO A 87 -28.52 -2.79 13.22
N THR A 88 -28.49 -4.09 12.87
CA THR A 88 -27.68 -5.09 13.58
C THR A 88 -26.35 -4.39 13.76
N PRO A 89 -25.92 -4.06 15.00
CA PRO A 89 -24.75 -3.23 15.17
C PRO A 89 -23.65 -3.96 14.42
N GLU A 90 -23.23 -3.36 13.31
CA GLU A 90 -22.11 -3.86 12.54
C GLU A 90 -21.03 -4.10 13.58
N PRO A 91 -20.46 -5.32 13.68
CA PRO A 91 -19.59 -5.65 14.80
C PRO A 91 -18.55 -4.55 14.87
N ALA A 92 -18.43 -3.90 16.03
CA ALA A 92 -17.49 -2.81 16.21
C ALA A 92 -16.10 -3.37 15.95
N VAL A 93 -15.62 -3.20 14.71
CA VAL A 93 -14.35 -3.72 14.25
C VAL A 93 -13.28 -2.76 14.73
N LEU A 94 -12.54 -3.19 15.75
CA LEU A 94 -11.36 -2.46 16.20
C LEU A 94 -10.37 -2.38 15.05
N THR A 95 -10.14 -1.16 14.58
CA THR A 95 -9.25 -0.89 13.46
C THR A 95 -7.97 -0.26 13.98
N MET A 96 -6.83 -0.91 13.75
CA MET A 96 -5.50 -0.41 14.11
C MET A 96 -4.85 0.31 12.92
N ASN A 97 -4.06 1.35 13.18
CA ASN A 97 -3.27 1.99 12.12
C ASN A 97 -2.24 1.04 11.49
N LYS A 98 -1.67 0.11 12.27
CA LYS A 98 -0.77 -0.95 11.79
C LYS A 98 -0.95 -2.24 12.57
N THR A 99 -0.77 -3.36 11.88
CA THR A 99 -0.80 -4.72 12.44
C THR A 99 0.60 -5.32 12.64
N SER A 100 1.64 -4.69 12.08
CA SER A 100 3.05 -5.04 12.29
C SER A 100 3.92 -3.79 12.23
N VAL A 101 4.85 -3.65 13.17
CA VAL A 101 5.78 -2.52 13.29
C VAL A 101 7.16 -3.03 13.66
N GLU A 102 8.19 -2.51 12.99
CA GLU A 102 9.58 -2.72 13.34
C GLU A 102 10.11 -1.47 14.04
N LEU A 103 10.70 -1.62 15.23
CA LEU A 103 11.24 -0.54 16.03
C LEU A 103 12.69 -0.82 16.39
N THR A 104 13.49 0.23 16.46
CA THR A 104 14.83 0.15 17.08
C THR A 104 14.70 0.35 18.59
N VAL A 105 15.56 -0.33 19.37
CA VAL A 105 15.64 -0.13 20.83
C VAL A 105 15.74 1.36 21.17
N GLY A 106 14.89 1.84 22.09
CA GLY A 106 14.80 3.25 22.49
C GLY A 106 13.80 4.09 21.68
N SER A 107 13.31 3.61 20.54
CA SER A 107 12.28 4.30 19.75
C SER A 107 10.89 4.10 20.32
N SER A 108 10.00 5.07 20.05
CA SER A 108 8.58 5.01 20.41
C SER A 108 7.69 5.18 19.19
N PHE A 109 6.58 4.44 19.15
CA PHE A 109 5.58 4.50 18.08
C PHE A 109 4.17 4.65 18.65
N ALA A 110 3.37 5.54 18.07
CA ALA A 110 1.98 5.71 18.47
C ALA A 110 1.10 4.71 17.71
N LEU A 111 0.59 3.70 18.43
CA LEU A 111 -0.42 2.79 17.92
C LEU A 111 -1.80 3.41 18.17
N THR A 112 -2.51 3.79 17.10
CA THR A 112 -3.86 4.36 17.20
C THR A 112 -4.89 3.30 16.87
N VAL A 113 -5.95 3.25 17.68
CA VAL A 113 -7.05 2.30 17.54
C VAL A 113 -8.34 3.10 17.42
N SER A 114 -9.10 2.85 16.35
CA SER A 114 -10.42 3.43 16.11
C SER A 114 -11.50 2.35 16.20
N GLY A 115 -12.73 2.76 16.51
CA GLY A 115 -13.88 1.86 16.64
C GLY A 115 -14.34 1.59 18.09
N ALA A 116 -13.71 2.20 19.10
CA ALA A 116 -14.19 2.16 20.50
C ALA A 116 -13.73 3.38 21.32
N ASP A 117 -14.57 3.82 22.27
CA ASP A 117 -14.28 4.97 23.16
C ASP A 117 -13.28 4.62 24.28
N LYS A 118 -13.23 3.35 24.69
CA LYS A 118 -12.36 2.85 25.76
C LYS A 118 -11.61 1.62 25.29
N VAL A 119 -10.31 1.77 25.07
CA VAL A 119 -9.40 0.71 24.62
C VAL A 119 -8.39 0.44 25.73
N ALA A 120 -8.24 -0.83 26.10
CA ALA A 120 -7.17 -1.29 26.99
C ALA A 120 -6.07 -1.94 26.16
N PHE A 121 -4.82 -1.57 26.42
CA PHE A 121 -3.65 -2.12 25.76
C PHE A 121 -2.90 -3.05 26.71
N SER A 122 -2.33 -4.12 26.16
CA SER A 122 -1.44 -5.04 26.87
C SER A 122 -0.31 -5.49 25.95
N SER A 123 0.87 -5.76 26.51
CA SER A 123 1.98 -6.35 25.78
C SER A 123 2.17 -7.80 26.19
N SER A 124 2.52 -8.67 25.24
CA SER A 124 2.91 -10.04 25.55
C SER A 124 4.26 -10.14 26.25
N ASP A 125 5.14 -9.14 26.08
CA ASP A 125 6.47 -9.08 26.67
C ASP A 125 6.88 -7.62 26.90
N GLU A 126 6.72 -7.16 28.14
CA GLU A 126 7.09 -5.80 28.56
C GLU A 126 8.61 -5.58 28.64
N ALA A 127 9.41 -6.65 28.71
CA ALA A 127 10.87 -6.52 28.65
C ALA A 127 11.35 -6.17 27.23
N VAL A 128 10.58 -6.55 26.20
CA VAL A 128 10.87 -6.25 24.79
C VAL A 128 10.18 -4.96 24.35
N ALA A 129 8.88 -4.82 24.59
CA ALA A 129 8.13 -3.61 24.23
C ALA A 129 7.02 -3.31 25.25
N THR A 130 7.00 -2.08 25.76
CA THR A 130 5.95 -1.59 26.66
C THR A 130 4.92 -0.78 25.90
N VAL A 131 3.66 -0.81 26.32
CA VAL A 131 2.59 0.02 25.75
C VAL A 131 1.91 0.83 26.85
N SER A 132 1.75 2.13 26.62
CA SER A 132 1.05 3.03 27.55
C SER A 132 -0.47 2.99 27.35
N ALA A 133 -1.22 3.50 28.33
CA ALA A 133 -2.68 3.59 28.27
C ALA A 133 -3.21 4.41 27.07
N ASN A 134 -2.37 5.29 26.51
CA ASN A 134 -2.69 6.12 25.36
C ASN A 134 -2.31 5.45 24.01
N GLY A 135 -1.82 4.21 24.03
CA GLY A 135 -1.41 3.47 22.82
C GLY A 135 0.01 3.77 22.34
N THR A 136 0.83 4.52 23.09
CA THR A 136 2.25 4.71 22.74
C THR A 136 3.04 3.45 23.12
N VAL A 137 3.62 2.79 22.13
CA VAL A 137 4.49 1.63 22.25
C VAL A 137 5.94 2.10 22.31
N GLN A 138 6.72 1.63 23.28
CA GLN A 138 8.14 1.92 23.44
C GLN A 138 8.95 0.63 23.33
N ALA A 139 9.99 0.66 22.51
CA ALA A 139 10.91 -0.45 22.34
C ALA A 139 11.96 -0.43 23.46
N VAL A 140 11.97 -1.48 24.29
CA VAL A 140 12.82 -1.58 25.48
C VAL A 140 14.06 -2.42 25.20
N SER A 141 13.91 -3.59 24.58
CA SER A 141 15.02 -4.48 24.25
C SER A 141 14.75 -5.29 22.99
N THR A 142 15.81 -5.86 22.42
CA THR A 142 15.71 -6.64 21.17
C THR A 142 14.85 -7.88 21.34
N GLY A 143 13.93 -8.12 20.43
CA GLY A 143 13.02 -9.26 20.52
C GLY A 143 11.76 -9.07 19.68
N SER A 144 10.75 -9.88 19.95
CA SER A 144 9.43 -9.76 19.33
C SER A 144 8.36 -9.79 20.42
N ALA A 145 7.47 -8.81 20.40
CA ALA A 145 6.34 -8.69 21.33
C ALA A 145 5.05 -8.46 20.53
N VAL A 146 3.92 -8.91 21.07
CA VAL A 146 2.59 -8.68 20.50
C VAL A 146 1.82 -7.74 21.42
N ILE A 147 1.42 -6.59 20.88
CA ILE A 147 0.55 -5.64 21.56
C ILE A 147 -0.90 -5.99 21.24
N THR A 148 -1.70 -6.22 22.28
CA THR A 148 -3.13 -6.50 22.15
C THR A 148 -3.92 -5.30 22.64
N ALA A 149 -4.80 -4.78 21.79
CA ALA A 149 -5.79 -3.78 22.14
C ALA A 149 -7.16 -4.45 22.27
N SER A 150 -7.78 -4.34 23.44
CA SER A 150 -9.10 -4.88 23.74
C SER A 150 -10.09 -3.76 24.01
N ALA A 151 -11.27 -3.83 23.40
CA ALA A 151 -12.39 -2.96 23.72
C ALA A 151 -13.69 -3.78 23.72
N ALA A 152 -14.39 -3.77 24.86
CA ALA A 152 -15.55 -4.62 25.10
C ALA A 152 -15.28 -6.08 24.69
N ASP A 153 -16.00 -6.61 23.70
CA ASP A 153 -15.90 -8.00 23.23
C ASP A 153 -14.99 -8.18 22.00
N THR A 154 -14.33 -7.11 21.54
CA THR A 154 -13.44 -7.16 20.38
C THR A 154 -11.97 -7.01 20.81
N THR A 155 -11.07 -7.73 20.14
CA THR A 155 -9.62 -7.61 20.31
C THR A 155 -8.93 -7.42 18.98
N ALA A 156 -7.90 -6.57 18.93
CA ALA A 156 -7.00 -6.43 17.80
C ALA A 156 -5.54 -6.59 18.27
N THR A 157 -4.69 -7.16 17.42
CA THR A 157 -3.28 -7.47 17.75
C THR A 157 -2.33 -6.81 16.77
N CYS A 158 -1.25 -6.25 17.29
CA CYS A 158 -0.13 -5.69 16.52
C CYS A 158 1.16 -6.40 16.89
N ARG A 159 1.92 -6.87 15.89
CA ARG A 159 3.26 -7.46 16.11
C ARG A 159 4.31 -6.36 16.13
N VAL A 160 5.17 -6.38 17.14
CA VAL A 160 6.26 -5.42 17.32
C VAL A 160 7.56 -6.20 17.33
N ALA A 161 8.34 -6.05 16.26
CA ALA A 161 9.70 -6.57 16.21
C ALA A 161 10.67 -5.46 16.62
N VAL A 162 11.40 -5.67 17.71
CA VAL A 162 12.42 -4.75 18.19
C VAL A 162 13.78 -5.26 17.73
N THR A 163 14.40 -4.52 16.82
CA THR A 163 15.78 -4.76 16.40
C THR A 163 16.71 -3.93 17.28
N ALA A 164 17.95 -4.41 17.45
CA ALA A 164 18.98 -3.59 18.08
C ALA A 164 19.01 -2.26 17.33
N ALA A 165 19.20 -1.16 18.05
CA ALA A 165 19.80 -0.01 17.40
C ALA A 165 21.12 -0.54 16.85
N VAL A 166 21.16 -0.79 15.55
CA VAL A 166 22.42 -0.95 14.86
C VAL A 166 23.06 0.39 15.15
N ASP A 167 24.10 0.38 15.97
CA ASP A 167 25.14 1.40 15.87
C ASP A 167 25.45 1.42 14.39
N GLN A 168 24.81 2.35 13.67
CA GLN A 168 25.22 2.70 12.33
C GLN A 168 26.72 2.89 12.53
N PRO A 169 27.59 2.09 11.88
CA PRO A 169 28.99 2.41 11.91
C PRO A 169 28.99 3.86 11.44
N THR A 170 29.38 4.78 12.33
CA THR A 170 29.67 6.16 11.97
C THR A 170 30.40 6.05 10.66
N ASP A 171 29.82 6.63 9.60
CA ASP A 171 30.30 6.48 8.24
C ASP A 171 31.82 6.36 8.26
N PRO A 172 32.44 5.37 7.58
CA PRO A 172 33.88 5.39 7.46
C PRO A 172 34.19 6.81 6.99
N VAL A 173 34.97 7.55 7.78
CA VAL A 173 35.52 8.84 7.40
C VAL A 173 36.25 8.51 6.10
N THR A 174 35.53 8.64 5.01
CA THR A 174 36.09 8.58 3.68
C THR A 174 36.95 9.81 3.74
N PRO A 175 38.29 9.68 3.67
CA PRO A 175 39.11 10.87 3.55
C PRO A 175 38.47 11.71 2.45
N ASP A 176 38.36 13.02 2.68
CA ASP A 176 37.85 13.96 1.70
C ASP A 176 38.82 13.89 0.53
N VAL A 177 38.60 12.90 -0.33
CA VAL A 177 39.44 12.57 -1.47
C VAL A 177 38.90 13.47 -2.56
N PRO A 178 39.57 14.60 -2.85
CA PRO A 178 39.13 15.50 -3.91
C PRO A 178 39.01 14.71 -5.21
N SER A 179 37.83 14.71 -5.81
CA SER A 179 37.56 14.01 -7.09
C SER A 179 38.31 14.63 -8.28
N ASP A 180 38.91 15.80 -8.08
CA ASP A 180 39.43 16.68 -9.12
C ASP A 180 40.95 16.84 -9.03
N LEU A 181 41.67 15.80 -8.60
CA LEU A 181 43.12 15.84 -8.58
C LEU A 181 43.71 15.87 -9.98
N VAL A 182 44.65 16.79 -10.20
CA VAL A 182 45.32 16.96 -11.49
C VAL A 182 46.82 17.17 -11.30
N ILE A 183 47.63 16.50 -12.13
CA ILE A 183 49.08 16.75 -12.22
C ILE A 183 49.31 17.99 -13.08
N TYR A 184 50.17 18.89 -12.62
CA TYR A 184 50.58 20.06 -13.39
C TYR A 184 52.09 20.29 -13.28
N SER A 185 52.63 20.98 -14.28
CA SER A 185 54.02 21.44 -14.24
C SER A 185 54.11 22.81 -13.56
N ALA A 186 54.99 22.94 -12.56
CA ALA A 186 55.22 24.22 -11.88
C ALA A 186 55.75 25.30 -12.85
N TYR A 187 56.50 24.90 -13.87
CA TYR A 187 57.04 25.80 -14.91
C TYR A 187 56.01 26.15 -15.99
N GLY A 188 55.02 25.28 -16.21
CA GLY A 188 54.01 25.45 -17.24
C GLY A 188 52.67 26.01 -16.75
N LYS A 189 52.37 25.98 -15.43
CA LYS A 189 51.05 26.30 -14.83
C LYS A 189 49.86 25.67 -15.58
N ASN A 190 50.06 24.52 -16.20
CA ASN A 190 49.03 23.80 -16.96
C ASN A 190 48.98 22.35 -16.48
N VAL A 191 47.76 21.81 -16.45
CA VAL A 191 47.52 20.38 -16.22
C VAL A 191 48.15 19.60 -17.37
N VAL A 192 48.94 18.58 -17.06
CA VAL A 192 49.71 17.82 -18.05
C VAL A 192 49.43 16.32 -17.96
N THR A 193 49.04 15.73 -19.08
CA THR A 193 49.02 14.27 -19.28
C THR A 193 50.36 13.75 -19.80
N ASP A 194 51.15 14.63 -20.41
CA ASP A 194 52.49 14.35 -20.88
C ASP A 194 53.39 15.58 -20.73
N VAL A 195 54.66 15.33 -20.48
CA VAL A 195 55.72 16.35 -20.39
C VAL A 195 56.87 15.93 -21.31
N THR A 196 57.50 16.93 -21.93
CA THR A 196 58.75 16.72 -22.67
C THR A 196 59.87 17.48 -21.99
N ILE A 197 60.92 16.77 -21.58
CA ILE A 197 62.14 17.34 -20.97
C ILE A 197 63.36 16.90 -21.77
N LYS A 198 64.47 17.63 -21.71
CA LYS A 198 65.73 17.18 -22.32
C LYS A 198 66.55 16.38 -21.31
N ALA A 199 67.42 15.49 -21.82
CA ALA A 199 68.37 14.79 -20.97
C ALA A 199 69.24 15.79 -20.18
N GLY A 200 69.26 15.64 -18.86
CA GLY A 200 69.94 16.52 -17.91
C GLY A 200 69.13 17.71 -17.41
N GLU A 201 67.93 17.98 -17.97
CA GLU A 201 67.01 19.00 -17.45
C GLU A 201 66.08 18.41 -16.38
N GLU A 202 65.55 19.31 -15.54
CA GLU A 202 64.68 19.00 -14.42
C GLU A 202 63.34 19.72 -14.58
N ALA A 203 62.25 19.06 -14.21
CA ALA A 203 60.89 19.60 -14.23
C ALA A 203 60.18 19.24 -12.91
N LEU A 204 59.68 20.25 -12.20
CA LEU A 204 58.93 20.05 -10.96
C LEU A 204 57.46 19.77 -11.29
N MET A 205 56.98 18.64 -10.76
CA MET A 205 55.61 18.17 -10.88
C MET A 205 54.89 18.30 -9.55
N GLU A 206 53.67 18.81 -9.59
CA GLU A 206 52.82 19.02 -8.43
C GLU A 206 51.42 18.46 -8.72
N VAL A 207 50.65 18.16 -7.66
CA VAL A 207 49.27 17.70 -7.75
C VAL A 207 48.37 18.79 -7.15
N GLN A 208 47.42 19.34 -7.92
CA GLN A 208 46.43 20.29 -7.38
C GLN A 208 45.26 19.56 -6.76
N GLY A 209 44.60 20.25 -5.84
CA GLY A 209 43.38 19.79 -5.20
C GLY A 209 43.60 19.10 -3.86
N THR A 210 44.85 18.92 -3.41
CA THR A 210 45.19 18.26 -2.14
C THR A 210 46.33 18.98 -1.41
N ASP A 211 46.25 18.96 -0.07
CA ASP A 211 47.34 19.37 0.85
C ASP A 211 48.08 18.15 1.42
N SER A 212 47.68 16.94 1.03
CA SER A 212 48.25 15.67 1.50
C SER A 212 49.62 15.40 0.86
N THR A 213 50.41 14.55 1.53
CA THR A 213 51.71 14.13 1.00
C THR A 213 51.53 13.23 -0.23
N VAL A 214 52.14 13.64 -1.36
CA VAL A 214 52.12 12.89 -2.61
C VAL A 214 53.29 11.92 -2.67
N THR A 215 53.02 10.65 -3.01
CA THR A 215 54.04 9.63 -3.26
C THR A 215 54.31 9.51 -4.75
N TRP A 216 55.54 9.79 -5.17
CA TRP A 216 55.97 9.73 -6.57
C TRP A 216 56.70 8.44 -6.91
N SER A 217 56.50 7.92 -8.12
CA SER A 217 57.27 6.82 -8.68
C SER A 217 57.39 6.93 -10.19
N ILE A 218 58.47 6.39 -10.76
CA ILE A 218 58.72 6.36 -12.20
C ILE A 218 58.85 4.91 -12.65
N ALA A 219 58.24 4.54 -13.78
CA ALA A 219 58.25 3.17 -14.27
C ALA A 219 59.65 2.70 -14.72
N ASP A 220 60.43 3.60 -15.33
CA ASP A 220 61.78 3.31 -15.83
C ASP A 220 62.76 4.42 -15.42
N SER A 221 63.60 4.11 -14.42
CA SER A 221 64.61 5.03 -13.88
C SER A 221 65.82 5.24 -14.81
N SER A 222 65.98 4.43 -15.85
CA SER A 222 67.04 4.60 -16.85
C SER A 222 66.74 5.75 -17.83
N ILE A 223 65.46 6.11 -17.97
CA ILE A 223 64.98 7.18 -18.85
C ILE A 223 64.81 8.48 -18.07
N ALA A 224 64.14 8.46 -16.91
CA ALA A 224 63.97 9.62 -16.04
C ALA A 224 63.95 9.21 -14.57
N THR A 225 64.27 10.12 -13.66
CA THR A 225 64.18 9.89 -12.21
C THR A 225 63.23 10.91 -11.59
N VAL A 226 62.60 10.56 -10.46
CA VAL A 226 61.77 11.49 -9.67
C VAL A 226 62.16 11.40 -8.20
N ASP A 227 62.19 12.53 -7.52
CA ASP A 227 62.44 12.60 -6.07
C ASP A 227 61.14 12.71 -5.25
N SER A 228 61.26 12.74 -3.92
CA SER A 228 60.11 12.86 -3.01
C SER A 228 59.38 14.20 -3.09
N SER A 229 59.99 15.22 -3.70
CA SER A 229 59.37 16.54 -3.91
C SER A 229 58.61 16.64 -5.23
N GLY A 230 58.69 15.61 -6.08
CA GLY A 230 58.09 15.62 -7.42
C GLY A 230 59.01 16.22 -8.49
N MET A 231 60.31 16.39 -8.21
CA MET A 231 61.27 16.87 -9.19
C MET A 231 61.69 15.73 -10.12
N VAL A 232 61.32 15.85 -11.40
CA VAL A 232 61.59 14.87 -12.44
C VAL A 232 62.82 15.28 -13.25
N LYS A 233 63.82 14.41 -13.35
CA LYS A 233 65.07 14.65 -14.11
C LYS A 233 65.19 13.69 -15.28
N GLY A 234 65.46 14.24 -16.48
CA GLY A 234 65.73 13.43 -17.67
C GLY A 234 67.12 12.80 -17.61
N VAL A 235 67.20 11.48 -17.80
CA VAL A 235 68.47 10.72 -17.79
C VAL A 235 68.92 10.37 -19.21
N ALA A 236 68.06 9.69 -19.98
CA ALA A 236 68.36 9.23 -21.33
C ALA A 236 67.15 9.40 -22.24
N SER A 237 67.36 9.48 -23.55
CA SER A 237 66.26 9.65 -24.49
C SER A 237 65.31 8.45 -24.47
N GLY A 238 64.01 8.70 -24.35
CA GLY A 238 62.99 7.66 -24.25
C GLY A 238 61.68 8.18 -23.69
N GLU A 239 60.74 7.28 -23.43
CA GLU A 239 59.45 7.58 -22.82
C GLU A 239 59.26 6.69 -21.59
N THR A 240 58.82 7.28 -20.47
CA THR A 240 58.53 6.55 -19.23
C THR A 240 57.27 7.13 -18.57
N THR A 241 56.67 6.40 -17.64
CA THR A 241 55.43 6.84 -16.95
C THR A 241 55.76 7.28 -15.53
N LEU A 242 55.37 8.50 -15.20
CA LEU A 242 55.37 9.06 -13.85
C LEU A 242 54.02 8.76 -13.20
N THR A 243 54.07 8.28 -11.96
CA THR A 243 52.90 7.94 -11.16
C THR A 243 52.92 8.73 -9.85
N ALA A 244 51.86 9.47 -9.58
CA ALA A 244 51.62 10.18 -8.33
C ALA A 244 50.49 9.49 -7.56
N THR A 245 50.74 9.08 -6.32
CA THR A 245 49.74 8.47 -5.45
C THR A 245 49.47 9.39 -4.26
N VAL A 246 48.22 9.77 -4.05
CA VAL A 246 47.81 10.62 -2.93
C VAL A 246 46.40 10.25 -2.50
N ASP A 247 46.20 10.10 -1.19
CA ASP A 247 44.92 9.72 -0.58
C ASP A 247 44.25 8.48 -1.22
N GLY A 248 45.07 7.51 -1.66
CA GLY A 248 44.62 6.28 -2.32
C GLY A 248 44.25 6.43 -3.80
N GLN A 249 44.30 7.64 -4.35
CA GLN A 249 44.17 7.89 -5.79
C GLN A 249 45.51 7.82 -6.50
N THR A 250 45.48 7.39 -7.76
CA THR A 250 46.66 7.30 -8.61
C THR A 250 46.47 8.15 -9.86
N LEU A 251 47.40 9.06 -10.09
CA LEU A 251 47.48 9.91 -11.29
C LEU A 251 48.71 9.51 -12.09
N THR A 252 48.63 9.60 -13.41
CA THR A 252 49.72 9.22 -14.32
C THR A 252 50.04 10.34 -15.29
N CYS A 253 51.33 10.56 -15.56
CA CYS A 253 51.83 11.49 -16.55
C CYS A 253 52.93 10.82 -17.40
N ILE A 254 52.91 11.01 -18.71
CA ILE A 254 53.94 10.48 -19.61
C ILE A 254 55.14 11.44 -19.63
N VAL A 255 56.34 10.94 -19.34
CA VAL A 255 57.58 11.70 -19.40
C VAL A 255 58.36 11.31 -20.64
N ARG A 256 58.48 12.23 -21.60
CA ARG A 256 59.31 12.09 -22.79
C ARG A 256 60.62 12.81 -22.60
N VAL A 257 61.72 12.09 -22.72
CA VAL A 257 63.06 12.65 -22.65
C VAL A 257 63.65 12.70 -24.05
N ASN A 258 63.99 13.91 -24.49
CA ASN A 258 64.68 14.12 -25.76
C ASN A 258 66.18 14.23 -25.56
N VAL A 259 66.94 13.88 -26.61
CA VAL A 259 68.39 14.07 -26.64
C VAL A 259 68.69 15.55 -26.43
N LYS A 260 69.67 15.85 -25.58
CA LYS A 260 70.18 17.20 -25.42
C LYS A 260 70.80 17.64 -26.75
N VAL A 261 70.21 18.65 -27.38
CA VAL A 261 70.83 19.29 -28.56
C VAL A 261 72.00 20.10 -28.02
N ASN A 262 73.22 19.63 -28.30
CA ASN A 262 74.47 20.34 -28.01
C ASN A 262 74.68 21.50 -28.98
#